data_AF-A0A938NAP8-F1
#
_entry.id   AF-A0A938NAP8-F1
#
_cell.length_a   1.000
_cell.length_b   1.000
_cell.length_c   1.000
_cell.angle_alpha   90.00
_cell.angle_beta   90.00
_cell.angle_gamma   90.00
#
_symmetry.space_group_name_H-M   'P 1'
#
loop_
_entity.id
_entity.type
_entity.pdbx_description
1 polymer ?
#
loop_
_entity_poly.entity_id
_entity_poly.type
_entity_poly.pdbx_seq_one_letter_code
_entity_poly.pdbx_strand_id
1 'polypeptide(L)'
;MARSLALAALSLVLLAFAQLGQPAPLIRQQEPQRPLEAVLMGSEALLADYYWFDLLQYYGGYRLGQHDLSEFNQRVERLLRLDPAFHRATLFAAVVRATDMQDPAGALRWLAYAERANPTYWVYPYEQGFFHYLWLENYREARAAFAR
;
A
#
# COMPACT_ATOMS: atom_id res chain seq x y z
N MET A 1 5.36 40.25 2.57
CA MET A 1 6.63 39.80 3.17
C MET A 1 6.61 38.36 3.73
N ALA A 2 5.45 37.74 4.04
CA ALA A 2 5.41 36.38 4.60
C ALA A 2 5.64 35.22 3.59
N ARG A 3 5.48 35.46 2.27
CA ARG A 3 5.65 34.42 1.23
C ARG A 3 7.11 34.05 0.94
N SER A 4 8.06 34.96 1.16
CA SER A 4 9.49 34.74 0.89
C SER A 4 10.15 33.86 1.94
N LEU A 5 9.67 33.88 3.19
CA LEU A 5 10.21 33.06 4.28
C LEU A 5 9.79 31.58 4.15
N ALA A 6 8.57 31.31 3.67
CA ALA A 6 8.08 29.95 3.42
C ALA A 6 8.86 29.24 2.31
N LEU A 7 9.23 29.97 1.25
CA LEU A 7 10.05 29.45 0.15
C LEU A 7 11.48 29.16 0.60
N ALA A 8 12.08 30.00 1.44
CA ALA A 8 13.41 29.76 1.99
C ALA A 8 13.46 28.52 2.91
N ALA A 9 12.43 28.33 3.75
CA ALA A 9 12.30 27.15 4.61
C ALA A 9 12.12 25.86 3.79
N LEU A 10 11.30 25.88 2.74
CA LEU A 10 11.12 24.72 1.85
C LEU A 10 12.41 24.37 1.10
N SER A 11 13.16 25.40 0.69
CA SER A 11 14.46 25.24 0.02
C SER A 11 15.51 24.60 0.94
N LEU A 12 15.54 25.01 2.22
CA LEU A 12 16.45 24.45 3.23
C LEU A 12 16.10 23.00 3.58
N VAL A 13 14.82 22.66 3.62
CA VAL A 13 14.37 21.27 3.82
C VAL A 13 14.74 20.40 2.61
N LEU A 14 14.53 20.89 1.39
CA LEU A 14 14.93 20.18 0.17
C LEU A 14 16.46 20.02 0.06
N LEU A 15 17.24 21.03 0.48
CA LEU A 15 18.70 20.94 0.56
C LEU A 15 19.15 19.94 1.62
N ALA A 16 18.49 19.89 2.78
CA ALA A 16 18.79 18.93 3.84
C ALA A 16 18.50 17.49 3.39
N PHE A 17 17.41 17.26 2.65
CA PHE A 17 17.12 15.97 2.02
C PHE A 17 18.11 15.62 0.90
N ALA A 18 18.65 16.61 0.18
CA ALA A 18 19.64 16.37 -0.87
C ALA A 18 21.05 16.05 -0.33
N GLN A 19 21.39 16.55 0.87
CA GLN A 19 22.69 16.28 1.52
C GLN A 19 22.71 15.02 2.38
N LEU A 20 21.54 14.50 2.76
CA LEU A 20 21.41 13.13 3.22
C LEU A 20 21.58 12.23 1.99
N GLY A 21 22.82 11.83 1.71
CA GLY A 21 23.14 10.88 0.65
C GLY A 21 22.16 9.71 0.65
N GLN A 22 21.78 9.22 -0.53
CA GLN A 22 20.71 8.23 -0.66
C GLN A 22 20.88 7.14 0.40
N PRO A 23 19.88 6.91 1.28
CA PRO A 23 19.99 5.83 2.24
C PRO A 23 20.26 4.56 1.44
N ALA A 24 21.37 3.89 1.75
CA ALA A 24 21.70 2.62 1.13
C ALA A 24 20.44 1.74 1.17
N PRO A 25 20.08 1.05 0.07
CA PRO A 25 18.87 0.25 0.04
C PRO A 25 18.87 -0.68 1.26
N LEU A 26 17.88 -0.50 2.14
CA LEU A 26 17.83 -1.14 3.46
C LEU A 26 17.83 -2.67 3.35
N ILE A 27 17.54 -3.21 2.16
CA ILE A 27 17.80 -4.59 1.77
C ILE A 27 18.41 -4.56 0.37
N ARG A 28 19.67 -4.98 0.22
CA ARG A 28 20.19 -5.36 -1.10
C ARG A 28 19.37 -6.58 -1.50
N GLN A 29 18.57 -6.49 -2.57
CA GLN A 29 17.79 -7.61 -3.11
C GLN A 29 18.74 -8.73 -3.59
N GLN A 30 19.31 -9.49 -2.67
CA GLN A 30 19.89 -10.77 -2.96
C GLN A 30 18.72 -11.75 -2.93
N GLU A 31 18.33 -12.23 -4.11
CA GLU A 31 17.39 -13.34 -4.17
C GLU A 31 17.95 -14.51 -3.34
N PRO A 32 17.13 -15.10 -2.45
CA PRO A 32 17.59 -16.22 -1.65
C PRO A 32 17.96 -17.39 -2.57
N GLN A 33 19.08 -18.07 -2.29
CA GLN A 33 19.57 -19.18 -3.13
C GLN A 33 18.62 -20.38 -3.18
N ARG A 34 17.60 -20.40 -2.30
CA ARG A 34 16.46 -21.32 -2.33
C ARG A 34 15.18 -20.49 -2.28
N PRO A 35 14.09 -20.92 -2.94
CA PRO A 35 12.79 -20.27 -2.81
C PRO A 35 12.44 -20.14 -1.32
N LEU A 36 12.09 -18.94 -0.87
CA LEU A 36 11.81 -18.69 0.54
C LEU A 36 10.62 -19.53 1.02
N GLU A 37 9.69 -19.81 0.11
CA GLU A 37 8.54 -20.70 0.30
C GLU A 37 8.99 -22.12 0.71
N ALA A 38 10.14 -22.58 0.20
CA ALA A 38 10.70 -23.88 0.54
C ALA A 38 11.41 -23.88 1.91
N VAL A 39 11.89 -22.72 2.37
CA VAL A 39 12.54 -22.57 3.68
C VAL A 39 11.50 -22.38 4.80
N LEU A 40 10.40 -21.68 4.51
CA LEU A 40 9.35 -21.32 5.46
C LEU A 40 8.16 -22.30 5.47
N MET A 41 8.30 -23.51 4.89
CA MET A 41 7.21 -24.49 4.78
C MET A 41 6.48 -24.65 6.14
N GLY A 42 5.16 -24.40 6.12
CA GLY A 42 4.28 -24.49 7.30
C GLY A 42 4.07 -23.19 8.08
N SER A 43 4.70 -22.08 7.69
CA SER A 43 4.53 -20.76 8.34
C SER A 43 4.01 -19.70 7.37
N GLU A 44 2.74 -19.82 6.94
CA GLU A 44 2.09 -18.88 6.01
C GLU A 44 2.12 -17.43 6.53
N ALA A 45 2.00 -17.22 7.84
CA ALA A 45 2.09 -15.91 8.46
C ALA A 45 3.47 -15.25 8.27
N LEU A 46 4.56 -15.99 8.46
CA LEU A 46 5.92 -15.47 8.25
C LEU A 46 6.19 -15.15 6.78
N LEU A 47 5.65 -15.96 5.87
CA LEU A 47 5.78 -15.73 4.44
C LEU A 47 4.95 -14.50 4.00
N ALA A 48 3.77 -14.29 4.58
CA ALA A 48 2.98 -13.08 4.38
C ALA A 48 3.71 -11.82 4.87
N ASP A 49 4.36 -11.88 6.04
CA ASP A 49 5.20 -10.79 6.55
C ASP A 49 6.38 -10.47 5.62
N TYR A 50 7.04 -11.49 5.07
CA TYR A 50 8.09 -11.28 4.07
C TYR A 50 7.55 -10.56 2.83
N TYR A 51 6.46 -11.04 2.25
CA TYR A 51 5.87 -10.37 1.09
C TYR A 51 5.32 -8.99 1.40
N TRP A 52 4.97 -8.70 2.66
CA TRP A 52 4.61 -7.36 3.08
C TRP A 52 5.81 -6.41 2.96
N PHE A 53 6.99 -6.81 3.44
CA PHE A 53 8.19 -5.99 3.28
C PHE A 53 8.63 -5.87 1.83
N ASP A 54 8.54 -6.95 1.05
CA ASP A 54 8.79 -6.93 -0.40
C ASP A 54 7.87 -5.93 -1.13
N LEU A 55 6.56 -5.94 -0.82
CA LEU A 55 5.60 -4.99 -1.36
C LEU A 55 5.94 -3.54 -0.99
N LEU A 56 6.31 -3.29 0.27
CA LEU A 56 6.72 -1.96 0.74
C LEU A 56 8.00 -1.48 0.05
N GLN A 57 9.00 -2.35 -0.10
CA GLN A 57 10.24 -2.02 -0.81
C GLN A 57 9.96 -1.70 -2.27
N TYR A 58 9.16 -2.52 -2.96
CA TYR A 58 8.75 -2.29 -4.34
C TYR A 58 8.05 -0.94 -4.45
N TYR A 59 7.04 -0.67 -3.62
CA TYR A 59 6.39 0.64 -3.64
C TYR A 59 7.37 1.80 -3.36
N GLY A 60 8.29 1.63 -2.41
CA GLY A 60 9.35 2.60 -2.12
C GLY A 60 10.23 2.88 -3.35
N GLY A 61 10.62 1.84 -4.09
CA GLY A 61 11.37 1.97 -5.35
C GLY A 61 10.61 2.76 -6.41
N TYR A 62 9.31 2.51 -6.57
CA TYR A 62 8.43 3.33 -7.40
C TYR A 62 8.43 4.80 -6.98
N ARG A 63 8.30 5.08 -5.67
CA ARG A 63 8.33 6.47 -5.15
C ARG A 63 9.66 7.18 -5.35
N LEU A 64 10.74 6.43 -5.49
CA LEU A 64 12.08 6.93 -5.83
C LEU A 64 12.34 6.99 -7.35
N GLY A 65 11.35 6.64 -8.19
CA GLY A 65 11.47 6.66 -9.65
C GLY A 65 12.31 5.53 -10.24
N GLN A 66 12.51 4.43 -9.50
CA GLN A 66 13.36 3.32 -9.92
C GLN A 66 12.65 2.37 -10.91
N HIS A 67 11.32 2.27 -10.82
CA HIS A 67 10.47 1.45 -11.68
C HIS A 67 9.01 1.94 -11.61
N ASP A 68 8.10 1.34 -12.40
CA ASP A 68 6.66 1.63 -12.39
C ASP A 68 5.87 0.72 -11.41
N LEU A 69 4.52 0.73 -11.48
CA LEU A 69 3.63 -0.08 -10.63
C LEU A 69 3.09 -1.35 -11.31
N SER A 70 3.68 -1.79 -12.42
CA SER A 70 3.18 -2.93 -13.21
C SER A 70 3.04 -4.24 -12.42
N GLU A 71 3.90 -4.48 -11.44
CA GLU A 71 3.89 -5.70 -10.61
C GLU A 71 3.12 -5.55 -9.29
N PHE A 72 2.64 -4.34 -8.97
CA PHE A 72 2.03 -4.03 -7.67
C PHE A 72 0.88 -4.98 -7.33
N ASN A 73 -0.04 -5.17 -8.28
CA ASN A 73 -1.22 -6.02 -8.09
C ASN A 73 -0.86 -7.48 -7.85
N GLN A 74 0.11 -8.02 -8.61
CA GLN A 74 0.54 -9.40 -8.47
C GLN A 74 1.18 -9.65 -7.08
N ARG A 75 1.94 -8.66 -6.58
CA ARG A 75 2.57 -8.72 -5.25
C ARG A 75 1.52 -8.69 -4.13
N VAL A 76 0.53 -7.80 -4.24
CA VAL A 76 -0.63 -7.76 -3.33
C VAL A 76 -1.40 -9.09 -3.36
N GLU A 77 -1.69 -9.63 -4.54
CA GLU A 77 -2.38 -10.92 -4.71
C GLU A 77 -1.64 -12.06 -4.04
N ARG A 78 -0.31 -12.09 -4.16
CA ARG A 78 0.53 -13.12 -3.54
C ARG A 78 0.44 -13.06 -2.01
N LEU A 79 0.52 -11.85 -1.45
CA LEU A 79 0.40 -11.61 -0.02
C LEU A 79 -0.99 -11.99 0.50
N LEU A 80 -2.06 -11.47 -0.11
CA LEU A 80 -3.43 -11.69 0.36
C LEU A 80 -3.93 -13.12 0.12
N ARG A 81 -3.26 -13.91 -0.72
CA ARG A 81 -3.54 -15.35 -0.83
C ARG A 81 -3.06 -16.13 0.40
N LEU A 82 -1.99 -15.67 1.04
CA LEU A 82 -1.45 -16.30 2.25
C LEU A 82 -2.17 -15.82 3.50
N ASP A 83 -2.46 -14.53 3.58
CA ASP A 83 -3.25 -13.95 4.66
C ASP A 83 -4.31 -13.00 4.09
N PRO A 84 -5.52 -13.52 3.80
CA PRO A 84 -6.63 -12.70 3.32
C PRO A 84 -7.10 -11.63 4.31
N ALA A 85 -6.75 -11.76 5.59
CA ALA A 85 -7.09 -10.84 6.67
C ALA A 85 -5.92 -9.91 7.04
N PHE A 86 -4.87 -9.81 6.21
CA PHE A 86 -3.75 -8.91 6.44
C PHE A 86 -4.16 -7.44 6.25
N HIS A 87 -4.77 -6.86 7.30
CA HIS A 87 -5.44 -5.56 7.27
C HIS A 87 -4.56 -4.43 6.72
N ARG A 88 -3.30 -4.35 7.18
CA ARG A 88 -2.37 -3.30 6.77
C ARG A 88 -2.06 -3.33 5.27
N ALA A 89 -1.86 -4.53 4.73
CA ALA A 89 -1.56 -4.72 3.31
C ALA A 89 -2.78 -4.40 2.44
N THR A 90 -3.99 -4.83 2.84
CA THR A 90 -5.21 -4.49 2.12
C THR A 90 -5.43 -2.98 2.05
N LEU A 91 -5.36 -2.29 3.20
CA LEU A 91 -5.59 -0.85 3.27
C LEU A 91 -4.56 -0.06 2.46
N PHE A 92 -3.29 -0.44 2.59
CA PHE A 92 -2.21 0.14 1.80
C PHE A 92 -2.43 -0.07 0.30
N ALA A 93 -2.74 -1.30 -0.12
CA ALA A 93 -3.01 -1.63 -1.51
C ALA A 93 -4.21 -0.86 -2.06
N ALA A 94 -5.27 -0.69 -1.27
CA ALA A 94 -6.43 0.09 -1.66
C ALA A 94 -6.07 1.56 -1.93
N VAL A 95 -5.31 2.20 -1.03
CA VAL A 95 -4.87 3.59 -1.19
C VAL A 95 -4.00 3.76 -2.44
N VAL A 96 -2.93 2.97 -2.57
CA VAL A 96 -2.03 3.03 -3.74
C VAL A 96 -2.81 2.84 -5.04
N ARG A 97 -3.76 1.90 -5.04
CA ARG A 97 -4.55 1.62 -6.23
C ARG A 97 -5.48 2.78 -6.61
N ALA A 98 -6.09 3.47 -5.65
CA ALA A 98 -6.90 4.65 -5.95
C ALA A 98 -6.08 5.89 -6.33
N THR A 99 -4.93 6.11 -5.69
CA THR A 99 -4.15 7.34 -5.90
C THR A 99 -3.16 7.19 -7.06
N ASP A 100 -2.20 6.29 -6.92
CA ASP A 100 -1.04 6.21 -7.81
C ASP A 100 -1.35 5.42 -9.09
N MET A 101 -2.31 4.47 -9.00
CA MET A 101 -2.77 3.71 -10.16
C MET A 101 -4.10 4.21 -10.74
N GLN A 102 -4.70 5.24 -10.14
CA GLN A 102 -5.96 5.86 -10.60
C GLN A 102 -7.13 4.86 -10.80
N ASP A 103 -7.18 3.80 -10.00
CA ASP A 103 -8.21 2.74 -10.04
C ASP A 103 -8.96 2.60 -8.70
N PRO A 104 -9.79 3.59 -8.31
CA PRO A 104 -10.57 3.52 -7.08
C PRO A 104 -11.57 2.36 -7.06
N ALA A 105 -12.10 1.95 -8.22
CA ALA A 105 -12.96 0.77 -8.32
C ALA A 105 -12.21 -0.52 -7.96
N GLY A 106 -10.94 -0.63 -8.36
CA GLY A 106 -10.09 -1.75 -7.97
C GLY A 106 -9.67 -1.73 -6.51
N ALA A 107 -9.51 -0.55 -5.91
CA ALA A 107 -9.31 -0.45 -4.47
C ALA A 107 -10.50 -1.02 -3.69
N LEU A 108 -11.74 -0.71 -4.11
CA LEU A 108 -12.95 -1.31 -3.53
C LEU A 108 -12.97 -2.84 -3.67
N ARG A 109 -12.45 -3.40 -4.77
CA ARG A 109 -12.34 -4.87 -4.93
C ARG A 109 -11.43 -5.49 -3.87
N TRP A 110 -10.32 -4.84 -3.51
CA TRP A 110 -9.44 -5.30 -2.42
C TRP A 110 -10.11 -5.23 -1.07
N LEU A 111 -10.76 -4.11 -0.76
CA LEU A 111 -11.49 -3.94 0.50
C LEU A 111 -12.61 -4.97 0.63
N ALA A 112 -13.38 -5.21 -0.44
CA ALA A 112 -14.45 -6.20 -0.44
C ALA A 112 -13.92 -7.64 -0.33
N TYR A 113 -12.75 -7.94 -0.92
CA TYR A 113 -12.10 -9.23 -0.76
C TYR A 113 -11.74 -9.49 0.70
N ALA A 114 -11.08 -8.54 1.35
CA ALA A 114 -10.64 -8.71 2.74
C ALA A 114 -11.80 -8.62 3.76
N GLU A 115 -12.84 -7.82 3.47
CA GLU A 115 -14.07 -7.80 4.28
C GLU A 115 -14.75 -9.18 4.31
N ARG A 116 -14.78 -9.91 3.18
CA ARG A 116 -15.29 -11.28 3.18
C ARG A 116 -14.46 -12.23 4.04
N ALA A 117 -13.15 -12.01 4.11
CA ALA A 117 -12.25 -12.81 4.94
C ALA A 117 -12.36 -12.46 6.44
N ASN A 118 -12.60 -11.20 6.77
CA ASN A 118 -12.84 -10.76 8.13
C ASN A 118 -14.00 -9.75 8.21
N PRO A 119 -15.26 -10.24 8.30
CA PRO A 119 -16.45 -9.39 8.28
C PRO A 119 -16.63 -8.57 9.57
N THR A 120 -15.88 -8.89 10.63
CA THR A 120 -15.95 -8.17 11.91
C THR A 120 -15.06 -6.93 11.96
N TYR A 121 -14.17 -6.76 10.97
CA TYR A 121 -13.26 -5.63 10.92
C TYR A 121 -13.93 -4.39 10.31
N TRP A 122 -14.49 -3.55 11.18
CA TRP A 122 -15.29 -2.37 10.84
C TRP A 122 -14.59 -1.33 9.96
N VAL A 123 -13.25 -1.34 9.89
CA VAL A 123 -12.51 -0.36 9.08
C VAL A 123 -12.75 -0.60 7.59
N TYR A 124 -12.99 -1.83 7.13
CA TYR A 124 -13.25 -2.08 5.71
C TYR A 124 -14.51 -1.38 5.18
N PRO A 125 -15.70 -1.52 5.81
CA PRO A 125 -16.88 -0.76 5.36
C PRO A 125 -16.68 0.76 5.50
N TYR A 126 -15.98 1.23 6.54
CA TYR A 126 -15.63 2.65 6.66
C TYR A 126 -14.78 3.14 5.48
N GLU A 127 -13.72 2.43 5.11
CA GLU A 127 -12.85 2.78 4.00
C GLU A 127 -13.57 2.65 2.66
N GLN A 128 -14.41 1.62 2.46
CA GLN A 128 -15.27 1.56 1.27
C GLN A 128 -16.17 2.80 1.16
N GLY A 129 -16.75 3.24 2.28
CA GLY A 129 -17.55 4.46 2.32
C GLY A 129 -16.75 5.70 1.96
N PHE A 130 -15.53 5.81 2.49
CA PHE A 130 -14.61 6.89 2.19
C PHE A 130 -14.22 6.91 0.70
N PHE A 131 -13.95 5.75 0.10
CA PHE A 131 -13.64 5.63 -1.32
C PHE A 131 -14.83 6.00 -2.22
N HIS A 132 -16.03 5.55 -1.86
CA HIS A 132 -17.25 5.96 -2.54
C HIS A 132 -17.51 7.45 -2.44
N TYR A 133 -17.24 8.07 -1.29
CA TYR A 133 -17.47 9.48 -1.05
C TYR A 133 -16.47 10.38 -1.79
N LEU A 134 -15.17 10.12 -1.66
CA LEU A 134 -14.12 11.01 -2.17
C LEU A 134 -13.73 10.76 -3.63
N TRP A 135 -13.67 9.51 -4.07
CA TRP A 135 -13.16 9.19 -5.41
C TRP A 135 -14.25 8.90 -6.42
N LEU A 136 -15.35 8.27 -6.00
CA LEU A 136 -16.41 7.84 -6.92
C LEU A 136 -17.64 8.74 -6.88
N GLU A 137 -17.71 9.68 -5.94
CA GLU A 137 -18.86 10.56 -5.68
C GLU A 137 -20.19 9.80 -5.60
N ASN A 138 -20.14 8.52 -5.19
CA ASN A 138 -21.31 7.67 -5.06
C ASN A 138 -21.82 7.72 -3.63
N TYR A 139 -22.47 8.84 -3.30
CA TYR A 139 -22.94 9.14 -1.95
C TYR A 139 -23.94 8.12 -1.40
N ARG A 140 -24.68 7.42 -2.28
CA ARG A 140 -25.59 6.35 -1.86
C ARG A 140 -24.82 5.16 -1.31
N GLU A 141 -23.85 4.67 -2.05
CA GLU A 141 -23.01 3.55 -1.59
C GLU A 141 -22.11 3.97 -0.43
N ALA A 142 -21.64 5.21 -0.39
CA ALA A 142 -20.90 5.75 0.74
C ALA A 142 -21.71 5.67 2.04
N ARG A 143 -22.96 6.16 2.02
CA ARG A 143 -23.88 6.08 3.16
C ARG A 143 -24.15 4.64 3.57
N ALA A 144 -24.40 3.75 2.61
CA ALA A 144 -24.65 2.34 2.89
C ALA A 144 -23.43 1.68 3.56
N ALA A 145 -22.23 2.00 3.10
CA ALA A 145 -21.00 1.47 3.65
C ALA A 145 -20.75 2.00 5.08
N PHE A 146 -20.93 3.30 5.34
CA PHE A 146 -20.77 3.87 6.69
C PHE A 146 -21.80 3.39 7.73
N ALA A 147 -22.89 2.78 7.30
CA ALA A 147 -23.94 2.27 8.18
C ALA A 147 -23.75 0.80 8.59
N ARG A 148 -22.71 0.13 8.07
CA ARG A 148 -22.32 -1.24 8.45
C ARG A 148 -21.28 -1.19 9.57
#